data_AF-F2RTB1-F1
#
_entry.id   AF-F2RTB1-F1
#
_cell.length_a   1.000
_cell.length_b   1.000
_cell.length_c   1.000
_cell.angle_alpha   90.00
_cell.angle_beta   90.00
_cell.angle_gamma   90.00
#
_symmetry.space_group_name_H-M   'P 1'
#
loop_
_entity.id
_entity.type
_entity.pdbx_description
1 polymer ?
#
loop_
_entity_poly.entity_id
_entity_poly.type
_entity_poly.pdbx_seq_one_letter_code
_entity_poly.pdbx_strand_id
1 'polypeptide(L)'
;MAEIRPTIRPRRKVTWWLRMKYRLLRLTSPLRLRGSITRLSHRNKRPFLSLLRFCLPTTSLTWSFPIPEPLSPSALLKEPSLCWKRRIEGDLKNLQAIPIWRSRDTPLRSLYRLYEAVMAGEEFFVVIGYETEYFWYQNRRSWEPQYIPDPADPDPLRYAILACIAEALVLALNWRLSLGMRRNGNHIHRQDGSDPYPPYNPLLMPSWVRDVPPVSTEYLRLTIPANKLDSDGRLVLIDGGKSEIFRKRNIIASEYRFYTI
;
A
#
# COMPACT_ATOMS: atom_id res chain seq x y z
N MET A 1 -51.62 -56.37 18.87
CA MET A 1 -50.48 -55.42 18.94
C MET A 1 -50.19 -54.95 17.53
N ALA A 2 -50.47 -53.68 17.20
CA ALA A 2 -50.26 -53.13 15.87
C ALA A 2 -48.85 -52.52 15.77
N GLU A 3 -48.06 -53.00 14.82
CA GLU A 3 -46.67 -52.61 14.58
C GLU A 3 -46.61 -51.23 13.89
N ILE A 4 -46.10 -50.22 14.60
CA ILE A 4 -45.92 -48.86 14.05
C ILE A 4 -44.67 -48.86 13.17
N ARG A 5 -44.85 -48.89 11.84
CA ARG A 5 -43.73 -48.71 10.90
C ARG A 5 -43.28 -47.24 10.90
N PRO A 6 -41.97 -46.95 11.02
CA PRO A 6 -41.46 -45.59 10.99
C PRO A 6 -41.65 -44.99 9.58
N THR A 7 -42.24 -43.80 9.53
CA THR A 7 -42.40 -43.03 8.29
C THR A 7 -41.03 -42.54 7.82
N ILE A 8 -40.45 -43.24 6.84
CA ILE A 8 -39.21 -42.83 6.18
C ILE A 8 -39.51 -41.55 5.39
N ARG A 9 -39.15 -40.39 5.96
CA ARG A 9 -39.24 -39.11 5.24
C ARG A 9 -38.37 -39.19 3.98
N PRO A 10 -38.92 -38.91 2.79
CA PRO A 10 -38.14 -38.95 1.56
C PRO A 10 -37.01 -37.92 1.66
N ARG A 11 -35.76 -38.38 1.58
CA ARG A 11 -34.60 -37.49 1.45
C ARG A 11 -34.84 -36.60 0.24
N ARG A 12 -35.00 -35.29 0.44
CA ARG A 12 -35.13 -34.30 -0.64
C ARG A 12 -33.98 -34.53 -1.62
N LYS A 13 -34.29 -35.04 -2.82
CA LYS A 13 -33.31 -35.26 -3.87
C LYS A 13 -32.78 -33.89 -4.27
N VAL A 14 -31.57 -33.57 -3.79
CA VAL A 14 -30.86 -32.36 -4.18
C VAL A 14 -30.65 -32.43 -5.69
N THR A 15 -31.44 -31.65 -6.43
CA THR A 15 -31.43 -31.66 -7.89
C THR A 15 -30.03 -31.31 -8.39
N TRP A 16 -29.67 -31.82 -9.56
CA TRP A 16 -28.40 -31.48 -10.21
C TRP A 16 -28.22 -29.96 -10.32
N TRP A 17 -29.31 -29.22 -10.58
CA TRP A 17 -29.36 -27.75 -10.53
C TRP A 17 -28.99 -27.16 -9.18
N LEU A 18 -29.49 -27.71 -8.06
CA LEU A 18 -29.09 -27.26 -6.73
C LEU A 18 -27.60 -27.55 -6.50
N ARG A 19 -27.08 -28.72 -6.93
CA ARG A 19 -25.65 -29.06 -6.83
C ARG A 19 -24.78 -28.14 -7.67
N MET A 20 -25.18 -27.83 -8.89
CA MET A 20 -24.49 -26.87 -9.76
C MET A 20 -24.56 -25.46 -9.19
N LYS A 21 -25.72 -25.02 -8.69
CA LYS A 21 -25.87 -23.75 -7.97
C LYS A 21 -24.93 -23.69 -6.76
N TYR A 22 -24.87 -24.73 -5.93
CA TYR A 22 -23.94 -24.77 -4.79
C TYR A 22 -22.47 -24.84 -5.23
N ARG A 23 -22.13 -25.54 -6.32
CA ARG A 23 -20.77 -25.51 -6.89
C ARG A 23 -20.41 -24.11 -7.38
N LEU A 24 -21.26 -23.48 -8.18
CA LEU A 24 -21.10 -22.10 -8.66
C LEU A 24 -21.02 -21.10 -7.50
N LEU A 25 -21.81 -21.28 -6.44
CA LEU A 25 -21.76 -20.46 -5.23
C LEU A 25 -20.48 -20.69 -4.40
N ARG A 26 -19.88 -21.88 -4.50
CA ARG A 26 -18.58 -22.22 -3.89
C ARG A 26 -17.39 -21.89 -4.79
N LEU A 27 -17.60 -21.56 -6.06
CA LEU A 27 -16.54 -21.03 -6.93
C LEU A 27 -16.20 -19.62 -6.44
N THR A 28 -15.21 -19.57 -5.56
CA THR A 28 -14.54 -18.33 -5.18
C THR A 28 -13.64 -17.92 -6.34
N SER A 29 -14.19 -17.13 -7.27
CA SER A 29 -13.38 -16.49 -8.28
C SER A 29 -12.32 -15.60 -7.59
N PRO A 30 -11.04 -15.65 -8.00
CA PRO A 30 -9.98 -14.80 -7.44
C PRO A 30 -10.31 -13.30 -7.56
N LEU A 31 -11.17 -12.94 -8.52
CA LEU A 31 -11.63 -11.57 -8.74
C LEU A 31 -12.66 -11.08 -7.71
N ARG A 32 -13.23 -11.99 -6.90
CA ARG A 32 -14.24 -11.68 -5.87
C ARG A 32 -15.30 -10.69 -6.36
N LEU A 33 -15.85 -10.92 -7.57
CA LEU A 33 -16.70 -9.95 -8.27
C LEU A 33 -17.92 -9.52 -7.43
N ARG A 34 -18.58 -10.46 -6.75
CA ARG A 34 -19.71 -10.16 -5.86
C ARG A 34 -19.31 -9.19 -4.75
N GLY A 35 -18.20 -9.46 -4.06
CA GLY A 35 -17.67 -8.57 -3.02
C GLY A 35 -17.25 -7.21 -3.57
N SER A 36 -16.69 -7.20 -4.79
CA SER A 36 -16.34 -5.95 -5.49
C SER A 36 -17.57 -5.11 -5.80
N ILE A 37 -18.65 -5.71 -6.29
CA ILE A 37 -19.93 -5.03 -6.57
C ILE A 37 -20.55 -4.51 -5.28
N THR A 38 -20.59 -5.32 -4.22
CA THR A 38 -21.10 -4.88 -2.90
C THR A 38 -20.33 -3.67 -2.41
N ARG A 39 -18.99 -3.70 -2.44
CA ARG A 39 -18.16 -2.56 -2.06
C ARG A 39 -18.45 -1.31 -2.90
N LEU A 40 -18.50 -1.46 -4.22
CA LEU A 40 -18.76 -0.36 -5.13
C LEU A 40 -20.16 0.25 -4.92
N SER A 41 -21.15 -0.54 -4.53
CA SER A 41 -22.53 -0.07 -4.33
C SER A 41 -22.68 0.93 -3.19
N HIS A 42 -21.76 0.96 -2.23
CA HIS A 42 -21.81 1.93 -1.12
C HIS A 42 -21.55 3.37 -1.56
N ARG A 43 -20.76 3.57 -2.63
CA ARG A 43 -20.38 4.91 -3.13
C ARG A 43 -20.83 5.19 -4.56
N ASN A 44 -21.12 4.17 -5.35
CA ASN A 44 -21.46 4.32 -6.76
C ASN A 44 -22.93 3.97 -7.01
N LYS A 45 -23.67 4.89 -7.64
CA LYS A 45 -25.05 4.62 -8.10
C LYS A 45 -25.12 3.47 -9.13
N ARG A 46 -24.02 3.20 -9.85
CA ARG A 46 -23.93 2.19 -10.92
C ARG A 46 -22.71 1.26 -10.69
N PRO A 47 -22.77 0.35 -9.69
CA PRO A 47 -21.61 -0.43 -9.28
C PRO A 47 -21.07 -1.37 -10.38
N PHE A 48 -21.94 -1.94 -11.21
CA PHE A 48 -21.54 -2.77 -12.35
C PHE A 48 -20.79 -1.97 -13.41
N LEU A 49 -21.23 -0.75 -13.72
CA LEU A 49 -20.55 0.15 -14.65
C LEU A 49 -19.17 0.56 -14.10
N SER A 50 -19.09 0.88 -12.81
CA SER A 50 -17.81 1.21 -12.16
C SER A 50 -16.83 0.03 -12.21
N LEU A 51 -17.33 -1.20 -12.02
CA LEU A 51 -16.50 -2.40 -12.15
C LEU A 51 -16.02 -2.60 -13.60
N LEU A 52 -16.91 -2.44 -14.57
CA LEU A 52 -16.56 -2.54 -15.99
C LEU A 52 -15.48 -1.52 -16.37
N ARG A 53 -15.55 -0.30 -15.85
CA ARG A 53 -14.54 0.75 -16.07
C ARG A 53 -13.14 0.34 -15.58
N PHE A 54 -13.03 -0.50 -14.55
CA PHE A 54 -11.72 -1.03 -14.14
C PHE A 54 -11.16 -2.05 -15.13
N CYS A 55 -12.00 -2.69 -15.94
CA CYS A 55 -11.54 -3.60 -16.99
C CYS A 55 -11.05 -2.85 -18.24
N LEU A 56 -11.49 -1.60 -18.44
CA LEU A 56 -11.13 -0.80 -19.60
C LEU A 56 -9.68 -0.28 -19.47
N PRO A 57 -8.91 -0.21 -20.56
CA PRO A 57 -7.57 0.39 -20.54
C PRO A 57 -7.64 1.86 -20.12
N THR A 58 -6.53 2.39 -19.59
CA THR A 58 -6.44 3.83 -19.30
C THR A 58 -6.47 4.64 -20.60
N THR A 59 -6.59 5.96 -20.48
CA THR A 59 -6.45 6.90 -21.60
C THR A 59 -5.12 6.75 -22.34
N SER A 60 -4.08 6.26 -21.67
CA SER A 60 -2.76 5.96 -22.24
C SER A 60 -2.62 4.53 -22.76
N LEU A 61 -3.72 3.79 -22.91
CA LEU A 61 -3.75 2.37 -23.33
C LEU A 61 -2.93 1.42 -22.44
N THR A 62 -2.56 1.85 -21.24
CA THR A 62 -1.86 1.03 -20.26
C THR A 62 -2.85 0.27 -19.38
N TRP A 63 -2.45 -0.92 -18.92
CA TRP A 63 -3.20 -1.65 -17.89
C TRP A 63 -3.07 -0.95 -16.53
N SER A 64 -1.87 -0.50 -16.19
CA SER A 64 -1.61 0.18 -14.92
C SER A 64 -2.20 1.58 -14.88
N PHE A 65 -2.71 1.98 -13.72
CA PHE A 65 -3.17 3.35 -13.50
C PHE A 65 -1.99 4.33 -13.54
N PRO A 66 -2.18 5.54 -14.11
CA PRO A 66 -1.19 6.59 -14.00
C PRO A 66 -1.06 7.07 -12.55
N ILE A 67 0.05 7.73 -12.27
CA ILE A 67 0.26 8.42 -11.01
C ILE A 67 -0.68 9.64 -11.02
N PRO A 68 -1.57 9.79 -10.02
CA PRO A 68 -2.36 11.01 -9.87
C PRO A 68 -1.44 12.21 -9.71
N GLU A 69 -1.92 13.42 -10.04
CA GLU A 69 -1.15 14.64 -9.85
C GLU A 69 -0.63 14.74 -8.40
N PRO A 70 0.69 14.70 -8.19
CA PRO A 70 1.26 14.64 -6.85
C PRO A 70 1.07 15.98 -6.13
N LEU A 71 0.68 15.94 -4.85
CA LEU A 71 0.65 17.15 -4.02
C LEU A 71 2.05 17.73 -3.92
N SER A 72 2.17 19.05 -3.97
CA SER A 72 3.45 19.72 -3.71
C SER A 72 3.84 19.59 -2.24
N PRO A 73 5.14 19.53 -1.91
CA PRO A 73 5.60 19.45 -0.53
C PRO A 73 5.07 20.63 0.31
N SER A 74 5.10 21.85 -0.23
CA SER A 74 4.62 23.05 0.45
C SER A 74 3.11 23.01 0.72
N ALA A 75 2.30 22.42 -0.18
CA ALA A 75 0.87 22.26 0.05
C ALA A 75 0.58 21.31 1.22
N LEU A 76 1.33 20.19 1.30
CA LEU A 76 1.20 19.22 2.40
C LEU A 76 1.67 19.80 3.74
N LEU A 77 2.70 20.64 3.76
CA LEU A 77 3.14 21.31 4.98
C LEU A 77 2.14 22.36 5.48
N LYS A 78 1.50 23.08 4.54
CA LYS A 78 0.49 24.10 4.87
C LYS A 78 -0.83 23.47 5.33
N GLU A 79 -1.24 22.39 4.68
CA GLU A 79 -2.48 21.67 5.00
C GLU A 79 -2.23 20.15 5.04
N PRO A 80 -1.71 19.63 6.16
CA PRO A 80 -1.44 18.19 6.34
C PRO A 80 -2.64 17.27 6.06
N SER A 81 -3.85 17.75 6.37
CA SER A 81 -5.10 17.00 6.17
C SER A 81 -5.40 16.66 4.71
N LEU A 82 -4.74 17.31 3.73
CA LEU A 82 -4.91 17.00 2.31
C LEU A 82 -4.60 15.54 1.99
N CYS A 83 -3.59 14.94 2.63
CA CYS A 83 -3.27 13.53 2.41
C CYS A 83 -4.44 12.61 2.77
N TRP A 84 -5.17 12.93 3.84
CA TRP A 84 -6.30 12.16 4.32
C TRP A 84 -7.57 12.44 3.52
N LYS A 85 -7.84 13.71 3.21
CA LYS A 85 -8.96 14.13 2.34
C LYS A 85 -8.90 13.40 1.00
N ARG A 86 -7.75 13.44 0.32
CA ARG A 86 -7.54 12.76 -0.97
C ARG A 86 -7.77 11.25 -0.88
N ARG A 87 -7.38 10.60 0.23
CA ARG A 87 -7.64 9.16 0.46
C ARG A 87 -9.12 8.84 0.67
N ILE A 88 -9.84 9.68 1.40
CA ILE A 88 -11.29 9.51 1.64
C ILE A 88 -12.08 9.76 0.37
N GLU A 89 -11.82 10.88 -0.30
CA GLU A 89 -12.50 11.28 -1.53
C GLU A 89 -12.24 10.28 -2.67
N GLY A 90 -11.00 9.77 -2.74
CA GLY A 90 -10.61 8.70 -3.66
C GLY A 90 -11.10 7.30 -3.26
N ASP A 91 -11.82 7.16 -2.13
CA ASP A 91 -12.33 5.88 -1.60
C ASP A 91 -11.26 4.77 -1.50
N LEU A 92 -10.01 5.16 -1.23
CA LEU A 92 -8.82 4.33 -1.46
C LEU A 92 -8.88 2.99 -0.70
N LYS A 93 -9.28 3.02 0.58
CA LYS A 93 -9.35 1.81 1.42
C LYS A 93 -10.34 0.78 0.85
N ASN A 94 -11.45 1.25 0.28
CA ASN A 94 -12.41 0.38 -0.38
C ASN A 94 -11.87 -0.16 -1.70
N LEU A 95 -11.22 0.69 -2.51
CA LEU A 95 -10.61 0.31 -3.78
C LEU A 95 -9.48 -0.72 -3.61
N GLN A 96 -8.64 -0.57 -2.57
CA GLN A 96 -7.60 -1.54 -2.22
C GLN A 96 -8.18 -2.92 -1.86
N ALA A 97 -9.45 -3.02 -1.47
CA ALA A 97 -10.10 -4.31 -1.23
C ALA A 97 -10.66 -4.97 -2.52
N ILE A 98 -10.66 -4.28 -3.66
CA ILE A 98 -11.17 -4.76 -4.95
C ILE A 98 -10.02 -5.38 -5.76
N PRO A 99 -10.03 -6.70 -6.06
CA PRO A 99 -8.91 -7.36 -6.74
C PRO A 99 -8.54 -6.78 -8.11
N ILE A 100 -9.53 -6.39 -8.93
CA ILE A 100 -9.28 -5.83 -10.26
C ILE A 100 -8.71 -4.40 -10.21
N TRP A 101 -9.06 -3.63 -9.18
CA TRP A 101 -8.44 -2.33 -8.98
C TRP A 101 -6.98 -2.52 -8.54
N ARG A 102 -6.74 -3.43 -7.58
CA ARG A 102 -5.39 -3.77 -7.12
C ARG A 102 -4.48 -4.31 -8.21
N SER A 103 -5.01 -5.05 -9.19
CA SER A 103 -4.20 -5.56 -10.30
C SER A 103 -3.71 -4.48 -11.26
N ARG A 104 -4.25 -3.27 -11.15
CA ARG A 104 -3.86 -2.09 -11.94
C ARG A 104 -3.08 -1.06 -11.15
N ASP A 105 -3.06 -1.20 -9.82
CA ASP A 105 -2.24 -0.36 -8.97
C ASP A 105 -0.76 -0.73 -9.07
N THR A 106 0.12 0.22 -8.78
CA THR A 106 1.57 0.07 -8.95
C THR A 106 2.32 0.41 -7.67
N PRO A 107 3.52 -0.16 -7.44
CA PRO A 107 4.33 0.20 -6.28
C PRO A 107 4.71 1.68 -6.31
N LEU A 108 4.91 2.28 -7.49
CA LEU A 108 5.21 3.70 -7.60
C LEU A 108 4.04 4.57 -7.10
N ARG A 109 2.79 4.24 -7.44
CA ARG A 109 1.62 4.94 -6.87
C ARG A 109 1.55 4.78 -5.34
N SER A 110 1.94 3.62 -4.83
CA SER A 110 2.02 3.39 -3.38
C SER A 110 3.10 4.25 -2.71
N LEU A 111 4.26 4.44 -3.35
CA LEU A 111 5.29 5.37 -2.88
C LEU A 111 4.78 6.81 -2.83
N TYR A 112 4.07 7.30 -3.84
CA TYR A 112 3.47 8.65 -3.79
C TYR A 112 2.45 8.80 -2.67
N ARG A 113 1.67 7.76 -2.40
CA ARG A 113 0.73 7.74 -1.27
C ARG A 113 1.44 7.72 0.09
N LEU A 114 2.60 7.07 0.19
CA LEU A 114 3.48 7.13 1.36
C LEU A 114 4.11 8.52 1.50
N TYR A 115 4.55 9.13 0.40
CA TYR A 115 5.08 10.49 0.36
C TYR A 115 4.09 11.49 0.94
N GLU A 116 2.83 11.44 0.50
CA GLU A 116 1.78 12.32 1.03
C GLU A 116 1.63 12.17 2.56
N ALA A 117 1.73 10.95 3.09
CA ALA A 117 1.63 10.68 4.52
C ALA A 117 2.87 11.10 5.32
N VAL A 118 4.07 10.89 4.78
CA VAL A 118 5.33 11.30 5.41
C VAL A 118 5.43 12.82 5.48
N MET A 119 5.04 13.52 4.40
CA MET A 119 5.05 14.99 4.35
C MET A 119 3.98 15.64 5.24
N ALA A 120 2.84 14.98 5.44
CA ALA A 120 1.80 15.46 6.34
C ALA A 120 2.23 15.41 7.83
N GLY A 121 3.36 14.78 8.15
CA GLY A 121 3.92 14.76 9.51
C GLY A 121 3.22 13.76 10.45
N GLU A 122 3.52 13.90 11.75
CA GLU A 122 3.24 12.85 12.74
C GLU A 122 1.77 12.46 12.87
N GLU A 123 0.86 13.42 12.72
CA GLU A 123 -0.58 13.22 12.84
C GLU A 123 -1.12 12.16 11.86
N PHE A 124 -0.47 12.01 10.70
CA PHE A 124 -0.92 11.11 9.63
C PHE A 124 -0.08 9.84 9.52
N PHE A 125 0.78 9.54 10.48
CA PHE A 125 1.63 8.35 10.44
C PHE A 125 0.91 7.01 10.49
N VAL A 126 -0.33 6.95 10.99
CA VAL A 126 -1.15 5.75 10.87
C VAL A 126 -1.33 5.32 9.41
N VAL A 127 -1.31 6.29 8.49
CA VAL A 127 -1.44 6.09 7.05
C VAL A 127 -0.20 5.38 6.47
N ILE A 128 1.00 5.64 7.01
CA ILE A 128 2.23 4.96 6.63
C ILE A 128 2.09 3.46 6.92
N GLY A 129 1.56 3.11 8.10
CA GLY A 129 1.30 1.73 8.48
C GLY A 129 0.34 1.02 7.51
N TYR A 130 -0.81 1.62 7.21
CA TYR A 130 -1.79 1.05 6.27
C TYR A 130 -1.22 0.84 4.87
N GLU A 131 -0.49 1.83 4.35
CA GLU A 131 0.06 1.76 3.00
C GLU A 131 1.24 0.77 2.93
N THR A 132 2.07 0.69 3.98
CA THR A 132 3.16 -0.30 4.10
C THR A 132 2.61 -1.72 4.17
N GLU A 133 1.53 -1.94 4.94
CA GLU A 133 0.84 -3.22 5.00
C GLU A 133 0.22 -3.59 3.63
N TYR A 134 -0.43 -2.62 2.98
CA TYR A 134 -0.95 -2.81 1.63
C TYR A 134 0.14 -3.22 0.64
N PHE A 135 1.30 -2.53 0.67
CA PHE A 135 2.46 -2.84 -0.17
C PHE A 135 3.00 -4.24 0.11
N TRP A 136 3.15 -4.60 1.40
CA TRP A 136 3.65 -5.90 1.84
C TRP A 136 2.89 -7.07 1.22
N TYR A 137 1.55 -7.00 1.22
CA TYR A 137 0.72 -8.08 0.67
C TYR A 137 0.60 -8.08 -0.87
N GLN A 138 1.22 -7.13 -1.58
CA GLN A 138 1.35 -7.23 -3.04
C GLN A 138 2.52 -8.16 -3.40
N ASN A 139 2.27 -9.47 -3.45
CA ASN A 139 3.31 -10.49 -3.68
C ASN A 139 3.73 -10.69 -5.15
N ARG A 140 3.31 -9.81 -6.07
CA ARG A 140 3.61 -9.91 -7.50
C ARG A 140 5.03 -9.43 -7.76
N ARG A 141 5.72 -10.00 -8.76
CA ARG A 141 7.07 -9.57 -9.18
C ARG A 141 7.17 -8.07 -9.42
N SER A 142 6.17 -7.46 -10.08
CA SER A 142 6.11 -6.01 -10.32
C SER A 142 6.03 -5.13 -9.07
N TRP A 143 5.84 -5.72 -7.88
CA TRP A 143 5.80 -5.06 -6.58
C TRP A 143 7.03 -5.37 -5.72
N GLU A 144 8.01 -6.09 -6.25
CA GLU A 144 9.31 -6.17 -5.59
C GLU A 144 10.00 -4.80 -5.64
N PRO A 145 10.59 -4.33 -4.52
CA PRO A 145 11.14 -2.98 -4.46
C PRO A 145 12.20 -2.68 -5.54
N GLN A 146 13.04 -3.66 -5.89
CA GLN A 146 14.05 -3.51 -6.94
C GLN A 146 13.50 -3.14 -8.33
N TYR A 147 12.24 -3.47 -8.61
CA TYR A 147 11.59 -3.19 -9.89
C TYR A 147 10.73 -1.92 -9.87
N ILE A 148 10.81 -1.12 -8.80
CA ILE A 148 10.17 0.20 -8.79
C ILE A 148 10.90 1.09 -9.79
N PRO A 149 10.22 1.57 -10.85
CA PRO A 149 10.85 2.43 -11.83
C PRO A 149 11.22 3.78 -11.19
N ASP A 150 12.29 4.39 -11.70
CA ASP A 150 12.68 5.73 -11.32
C ASP A 150 11.58 6.72 -11.73
N PRO A 151 10.98 7.49 -10.79
CA PRO A 151 10.01 8.53 -11.14
C PRO A 151 10.64 9.72 -11.86
N ALA A 152 11.95 9.96 -11.73
CA ALA A 152 12.65 11.16 -12.18
C ALA A 152 11.86 12.43 -11.83
N ASP A 153 11.42 12.53 -10.57
CA ASP A 153 10.45 13.53 -10.16
C ASP A 153 11.04 14.95 -10.28
N PRO A 154 10.34 15.90 -10.94
CA PRO A 154 10.87 17.23 -11.18
C PRO A 154 11.00 18.08 -9.91
N ASP A 155 10.29 17.73 -8.84
CA ASP A 155 10.43 18.40 -7.54
C ASP A 155 11.55 17.70 -6.74
N PRO A 156 12.68 18.39 -6.47
CA PRO A 156 13.85 17.76 -5.85
C PRO A 156 13.57 17.28 -4.42
N LEU A 157 12.71 17.99 -3.68
CA LEU A 157 12.34 17.59 -2.33
C LEU A 157 11.45 16.35 -2.36
N ARG A 158 10.43 16.32 -3.22
CA ARG A 158 9.59 15.13 -3.41
C ARG A 158 10.42 13.94 -3.86
N TYR A 159 11.36 14.14 -4.79
CA TYR A 159 12.22 13.07 -5.27
C TYR A 159 13.09 12.47 -4.15
N ALA A 160 13.71 13.34 -3.34
CA ALA A 160 14.49 12.93 -2.18
C ALA A 160 13.65 12.15 -1.16
N ILE A 161 12.42 12.57 -0.89
CA ILE A 161 11.52 11.86 0.04
C ILE A 161 11.11 10.50 -0.52
N LEU A 162 10.78 10.40 -1.82
CA LEU A 162 10.47 9.13 -2.45
C LEU A 162 11.64 8.14 -2.34
N ALA A 163 12.87 8.62 -2.50
CA ALA A 163 14.07 7.82 -2.29
C ALA A 163 14.21 7.35 -0.83
N CYS A 164 14.04 8.24 0.15
CA CYS A 164 14.06 7.89 1.58
C CYS A 164 12.99 6.84 1.93
N ILE A 165 11.78 6.99 1.38
CA ILE A 165 10.68 6.06 1.60
C ILE A 165 10.99 4.70 0.99
N ALA A 166 11.52 4.65 -0.23
CA ALA A 166 11.91 3.40 -0.86
C ALA A 166 12.96 2.65 -0.02
N GLU A 167 13.93 3.37 0.54
CA GLU A 167 14.93 2.79 1.45
C GLU A 167 14.33 2.25 2.75
N ALA A 168 13.59 3.11 3.46
CA ALA A 168 12.95 2.74 4.72
C ALA A 168 12.00 1.55 4.54
N LEU A 169 11.25 1.53 3.43
CA LEU A 169 10.37 0.44 3.07
C LEU A 169 11.14 -0.86 2.87
N VAL A 170 12.21 -0.88 2.09
CA VAL A 170 13.01 -2.11 1.87
C VAL A 170 13.54 -2.68 3.17
N LEU A 171 14.08 -1.84 4.06
CA LEU A 171 14.56 -2.26 5.37
C LEU A 171 13.44 -2.85 6.23
N ALA A 172 12.29 -2.19 6.28
CA ALA A 172 11.13 -2.68 7.03
C ALA A 172 10.58 -4.01 6.47
N LEU A 173 10.52 -4.16 5.15
CA LEU A 173 10.08 -5.42 4.52
C LEU A 173 11.08 -6.56 4.80
N ASN A 174 12.39 -6.28 4.75
CA ASN A 174 13.42 -7.27 5.09
C ASN A 174 13.40 -7.66 6.56
N TRP A 175 13.12 -6.70 7.46
CA TRP A 175 12.87 -6.98 8.87
C TRP A 175 11.65 -7.91 9.06
N ARG A 176 10.53 -7.66 8.37
CA ARG A 176 9.38 -8.59 8.42
C ARG A 176 9.75 -9.99 7.93
N LEU A 177 10.55 -10.10 6.87
CA LEU A 177 11.01 -11.39 6.34
C LEU A 177 11.90 -12.14 7.35
N SER A 178 12.77 -11.43 8.06
CA SER A 178 13.65 -12.00 9.08
C SER A 178 12.88 -12.54 10.29
N LEU A 179 11.73 -11.94 10.60
CA LEU A 179 10.79 -12.44 11.61
C LEU A 179 9.99 -13.68 11.16
N GLY A 180 10.20 -14.17 9.94
CA GLY A 180 9.44 -15.30 9.39
C GLY A 180 8.15 -14.93 8.68
N MET A 181 7.81 -13.63 8.59
CA MET A 181 6.61 -13.23 7.85
C MET A 181 6.80 -13.46 6.35
N ARG A 182 5.72 -13.76 5.62
CA ARG A 182 5.74 -13.87 4.16
C ARG A 182 4.68 -12.99 3.51
N ARG A 183 5.04 -12.37 2.39
CA ARG A 183 4.16 -11.45 1.62
C ARG A 183 2.90 -12.13 1.07
N ASN A 184 2.91 -13.45 0.92
CA ASN A 184 1.75 -14.24 0.52
C ASN A 184 0.84 -14.65 1.69
N GLY A 185 1.18 -14.27 2.93
CA GLY A 185 0.46 -14.64 4.15
C GLY A 185 0.82 -16.02 4.73
N ASN A 186 1.67 -16.80 4.05
CA ASN A 186 2.13 -18.11 4.55
C ASN A 186 3.33 -17.91 5.48
N HIS A 187 3.09 -17.34 6.66
CA HIS A 187 4.11 -17.05 7.65
C HIS A 187 4.81 -18.33 8.14
N ILE A 188 6.10 -18.22 8.44
CA ILE A 188 6.89 -19.27 9.11
C ILE A 188 6.95 -18.90 10.59
N HIS A 189 6.19 -19.63 11.40
CA HIS A 189 6.16 -19.44 12.84
C HIS A 189 7.26 -20.26 13.51
N ARG A 190 7.99 -19.64 14.43
CA ARG A 190 8.84 -20.35 15.38
C ARG A 190 7.96 -21.01 16.43
N GLN A 191 8.30 -22.24 16.82
CA GLN A 191 7.56 -22.96 17.85
C GLN A 191 8.08 -22.53 19.22
N ASP A 192 9.39 -22.42 19.34
CA ASP A 192 10.08 -22.02 20.56
C ASP A 192 10.94 -20.77 20.35
N GLY A 193 11.18 -20.02 21.43
CA GLY A 193 12.00 -18.79 21.39
C GLY A 193 13.47 -19.06 21.04
N SER A 194 13.94 -20.29 21.25
CA SER A 194 15.29 -20.76 20.92
C SER A 194 15.46 -21.12 19.44
N ASP A 195 14.37 -21.25 18.67
CA ASP A 195 14.45 -21.59 17.26
C ASP A 195 15.19 -20.50 16.47
N PRO A 196 16.06 -20.88 15.52
CA PRO A 196 16.74 -19.92 14.66
C PRO A 196 15.72 -19.11 13.87
N TYR A 197 16.09 -17.86 13.53
CA TYR A 197 15.25 -17.03 12.67
C TYR A 197 15.07 -17.68 11.30
N PRO A 198 13.85 -17.67 10.72
CA PRO A 198 13.61 -18.32 9.44
C PRO A 198 14.47 -17.74 8.32
N PRO A 199 15.07 -18.58 7.45
CA PRO A 199 15.84 -18.09 6.32
C PRO A 199 14.94 -17.30 5.37
N TYR A 200 15.50 -16.26 4.75
CA TYR A 200 14.79 -15.47 3.74
C TYR A 200 15.77 -14.92 2.70
N ASN A 201 15.26 -14.69 1.50
CA ASN A 201 15.98 -13.96 0.47
C ASN A 201 15.73 -12.46 0.65
N PRO A 202 16.76 -11.63 0.91
CA PRO A 202 16.57 -10.20 1.07
C PRO A 202 16.00 -9.56 -0.20
N LEU A 203 15.05 -8.66 0.00
CA LEU A 203 14.58 -7.75 -1.04
C LEU A 203 15.66 -6.71 -1.31
N LEU A 204 15.89 -6.44 -2.59
CA LEU A 204 16.89 -5.49 -3.05
C LEU A 204 16.27 -4.10 -3.24
N MET A 205 17.12 -3.08 -3.10
CA MET A 205 16.77 -1.68 -3.31
C MET A 205 16.54 -1.39 -4.80
N PRO A 206 15.62 -0.49 -5.18
CA PRO A 206 15.64 0.09 -6.52
C PRO A 206 16.99 0.78 -6.78
N SER A 207 17.55 0.62 -7.98
CA SER A 207 18.89 1.14 -8.29
C SER A 207 18.97 2.66 -8.21
N TRP A 208 17.95 3.36 -8.72
CA TRP A 208 17.90 4.83 -8.81
C TRP A 208 18.00 5.54 -7.46
N VAL A 209 17.60 4.89 -6.38
CA VAL A 209 17.61 5.45 -5.03
C VAL A 209 19.01 5.90 -4.61
N ARG A 210 20.05 5.17 -5.04
CA ARG A 210 21.45 5.49 -4.71
C ARG A 210 21.91 6.80 -5.33
N ASP A 211 21.33 7.17 -6.46
CA ASP A 211 21.76 8.29 -7.27
C ASP A 211 20.99 9.58 -6.92
N VAL A 212 20.00 9.51 -6.03
CA VAL A 212 19.20 10.68 -5.61
C VAL A 212 20.00 11.55 -4.64
N PRO A 213 20.34 12.80 -5.03
CA PRO A 213 21.16 13.67 -4.21
C PRO A 213 20.41 14.21 -2.99
N PRO A 214 21.14 14.72 -1.98
CA PRO A 214 20.52 15.51 -0.92
C PRO A 214 19.86 16.78 -1.47
N VAL A 215 18.77 17.20 -0.83
CA VAL A 215 18.11 18.47 -1.18
C VAL A 215 18.99 19.62 -0.73
N SER A 216 19.24 20.61 -1.61
CA SER A 216 19.99 21.79 -1.25
C SER A 216 19.32 22.54 -0.09
N THR A 217 20.09 22.91 0.92
CA THR A 217 19.60 23.73 2.04
C THR A 217 19.16 25.12 1.59
N GLU A 218 19.74 25.66 0.50
CA GLU A 218 19.30 26.93 -0.08
C GLU A 218 17.91 26.78 -0.70
N TYR A 219 17.68 25.69 -1.44
CA TYR A 219 16.36 25.37 -1.98
C TYR A 219 15.32 25.22 -0.86
N LEU A 220 15.67 24.53 0.22
CA LEU A 220 14.78 24.37 1.38
C LEU A 220 14.44 25.71 2.03
N ARG A 221 15.43 26.57 2.27
CA ARG A 221 15.21 27.92 2.85
C ARG A 221 14.31 28.81 1.99
N LEU A 222 14.30 28.62 0.67
CA LEU A 222 13.46 29.39 -0.25
C LEU A 222 12.03 28.85 -0.36
N THR A 223 11.83 27.53 -0.25
CA THR A 223 10.55 26.87 -0.58
C THR A 223 9.75 26.42 0.64
N ILE A 224 10.41 26.28 1.79
CA ILE A 224 9.85 25.73 3.01
C ILE A 224 9.74 26.83 4.07
N PRO A 225 8.61 26.92 4.81
CA PRO A 225 8.46 27.83 5.94
C PRO A 225 9.59 27.67 6.98
N ALA A 226 10.11 28.78 7.49
CA ALA A 226 11.24 28.76 8.44
C ALA A 226 10.97 27.95 9.72
N ASN A 227 9.72 27.86 10.16
CA ASN A 227 9.30 27.04 11.32
C ASN A 227 9.31 25.52 11.05
N LYS A 228 9.60 25.09 9.82
CA LYS A 228 9.78 23.69 9.42
C LYS A 228 11.24 23.38 9.09
N LEU A 229 12.16 24.27 9.41
CA LEU A 229 13.59 24.09 9.22
C LEU A 229 14.33 24.04 10.55
N ASP A 230 15.38 23.24 10.63
CA ASP A 230 16.32 23.29 11.75
C ASP A 230 17.33 24.44 11.59
N SER A 231 18.24 24.59 12.56
CA SER A 231 19.31 25.61 12.52
C SER A 231 20.22 25.47 11.29
N ASP A 232 20.36 24.25 10.76
CA ASP A 232 21.22 23.94 9.62
C ASP A 232 20.48 24.15 8.27
N GLY A 233 19.18 24.47 8.31
CA GLY A 233 18.34 24.64 7.12
C GLY A 233 17.83 23.33 6.52
N ARG A 234 17.82 22.24 7.30
CA ARG A 234 17.23 20.94 6.92
C ARG A 234 15.74 20.92 7.21
N LEU A 235 14.99 20.16 6.42
CA LEU A 235 13.54 20.01 6.61
C LEU A 235 13.24 19.16 7.84
N VAL A 236 12.45 19.68 8.77
CA VAL A 236 11.98 18.95 9.96
C VAL A 236 10.56 18.44 9.73
N LEU A 237 10.42 17.12 9.60
CA LEU A 237 9.12 16.44 9.55
C LEU A 237 8.74 15.82 10.90
N ILE A 238 9.75 15.41 11.68
CA ILE A 238 9.60 14.87 13.04
C ILE A 238 10.65 15.54 13.92
N ASP A 239 10.20 16.15 15.02
CA ASP A 239 11.10 16.76 15.99
C ASP A 239 11.99 15.69 16.63
N GLY A 240 13.31 15.91 16.57
CA GLY A 240 14.29 14.95 17.09
C GLY A 240 14.43 13.65 16.28
N GLY A 241 13.94 13.61 15.03
CA GLY A 241 14.11 12.47 14.13
C GLY A 241 15.57 12.04 13.96
N LYS A 242 15.86 10.74 14.11
CA LYS A 242 17.22 10.18 14.11
C LYS A 242 17.55 9.33 12.89
N SER A 243 16.69 9.31 11.87
CA SER A 243 16.90 8.46 10.70
C SER A 243 18.10 8.89 9.88
N GLU A 244 19.08 8.00 9.71
CA GLU A 244 20.21 8.24 8.80
C GLU A 244 19.76 8.31 7.33
N ILE A 245 18.73 7.54 6.98
CA ILE A 245 18.15 7.47 5.63
C ILE A 245 17.63 8.84 5.18
N PHE A 246 16.93 9.54 6.07
CA PHE A 246 16.40 10.87 5.80
C PHE A 246 17.48 11.94 6.00
N ARG A 247 18.34 11.80 7.02
CA ARG A 247 19.38 12.78 7.33
C ARG A 247 20.36 12.97 6.18
N LYS A 248 20.77 11.89 5.50
CA LYS A 248 21.66 11.98 4.33
C LYS A 248 21.07 12.77 3.16
N ARG A 249 19.76 13.08 3.19
CA ARG A 249 19.07 13.93 2.20
C ARG A 249 18.61 15.28 2.75
N ASN A 250 19.17 15.72 3.88
CA ASN A 250 18.83 16.96 4.59
C ASN A 250 17.37 17.00 5.10
N ILE A 251 16.88 15.85 5.58
CA ILE A 251 15.54 15.72 6.15
C ILE A 251 15.64 15.09 7.55
N ILE A 252 15.02 15.72 8.55
CA ILE A 252 14.90 15.23 9.92
C ILE A 252 13.56 14.51 10.06
N ALA A 253 13.62 13.18 10.06
CA ALA A 253 12.47 12.29 10.15
C ALA A 253 12.85 10.96 10.83
N SER A 254 11.90 10.02 10.90
CA SER A 254 12.06 8.69 11.49
C SER A 254 11.32 7.64 10.68
N GLU A 255 11.92 6.46 10.54
CA GLU A 255 11.40 5.31 9.79
C GLU A 255 10.54 4.36 10.64
N TYR A 256 10.40 4.62 11.95
CA TYR A 256 9.78 3.69 12.90
C TYR A 256 8.39 3.17 12.48
N ARG A 257 7.59 3.99 11.79
CA ARG A 257 6.23 3.64 11.35
C ARG A 257 6.17 2.72 10.13
N PHE A 258 7.31 2.49 9.46
CA PHE A 258 7.42 1.44 8.45
C PHE A 258 7.54 0.05 9.11
N TYR A 259 8.04 -0.03 10.35
CA TYR A 259 8.23 -1.26 11.12
C TYR A 259 6.97 -1.61 11.93
N THR A 260 5.88 -1.89 11.23
CA THR A 260 4.63 -2.41 11.84
C THR A 260 4.49 -3.90 11.58
N ILE A 261 3.77 -4.62 12.46
CA ILE A 261 3.32 -6.01 12.27
C ILE A 261 1.80 -6.01 12.21
#